data_AF-A0A841KV51-F1
#
_entry.id   AF-A0A841KV51-F1
#
_cell.length_a   1.000
_cell.length_b   1.000
_cell.length_c   1.000
_cell.angle_alpha   90.00
_cell.angle_beta   90.00
_cell.angle_gamma   90.00
#
_symmetry.space_group_name_H-M   'P 1'
#
loop_
_entity.id
_entity.type
_entity.pdbx_description
1 polymer ?
#
loop_
_entity_poly.entity_id
_entity_poly.type
_entity_poly.pdbx_seq_one_letter_code
_entity_poly.pdbx_strand_id
1 'polypeptide(L)'
;MSLRDRFLQLFNQLDRKGKEELLSHLEENQYFTCPSSSQFHGAKEEGNLEHSLNVTEVMLKLAPHIAPELPQESIIISGLFHDLGKASYFGKPNYIPNFLKSGELSKSKPYETNKDRLPIPHQIVSVHILSKYINLTEEETYAILYHNGLYTSDGYVIKGNETPLLMLLHFSDMWASRVIERAVE
;
A
#
# COMPACT_ATOMS: atom_id res chain seq x y z
N MET A 1 5.94 -4.24 20.00
CA MET A 1 6.75 -3.83 18.83
C MET A 1 5.94 -2.83 18.06
N SER A 2 6.50 -1.67 17.67
CA SER A 2 5.75 -0.66 16.92
C SER A 2 5.47 -1.12 15.48
N LEU A 3 4.54 -0.46 14.78
CA LEU A 3 4.32 -0.72 13.35
C LEU A 3 5.58 -0.43 12.54
N ARG A 4 6.29 0.65 12.87
CA ARG A 4 7.57 0.99 12.23
C ARG A 4 8.63 -0.09 12.45
N ASP A 5 8.72 -0.67 13.65
CA ASP A 5 9.67 -1.77 13.90
C ASP A 5 9.33 -3.01 13.06
N ARG A 6 8.05 -3.38 12.95
CA ARG A 6 7.58 -4.49 12.09
C ARG A 6 7.92 -4.24 10.63
N PHE A 7 7.70 -3.00 10.17
CA PHE A 7 8.09 -2.59 8.82
C PHE A 7 9.59 -2.76 8.60
N LEU A 8 10.43 -2.24 9.51
CA LEU A 8 11.88 -2.32 9.38
C LEU A 8 12.37 -3.77 9.40
N GLN A 9 11.74 -4.67 10.15
CA GLN A 9 12.07 -6.10 10.13
C GLN A 9 11.84 -6.76 8.75
N LEU A 10 10.75 -6.40 8.07
CA LEU A 10 10.47 -6.88 6.72
C LEU A 10 11.37 -6.18 5.70
N PHE A 11 11.50 -4.86 5.79
CA PHE A 11 12.30 -4.02 4.91
C PHE A 11 13.78 -4.41 4.89
N ASN A 12 14.33 -4.76 6.05
CA ASN A 12 15.74 -5.17 6.16
C ASN A 12 16.05 -6.49 5.44
N GLN A 13 15.03 -7.28 5.08
CA GLN A 13 15.20 -8.51 4.29
C GLN A 13 15.37 -8.23 2.79
N LEU A 14 15.14 -7.00 2.34
CA LEU A 14 15.34 -6.62 0.94
C LEU A 14 16.85 -6.50 0.64
N ASP A 15 17.25 -7.02 -0.51
CA ASP A 15 18.61 -6.92 -1.08
C ASP A 15 18.54 -6.18 -2.43
N ARG A 16 17.84 -5.04 -2.44
CA ARG A 16 17.77 -4.12 -3.58
C ARG A 16 18.69 -2.94 -3.35
N LYS A 17 19.57 -2.68 -4.33
CA LYS A 17 20.32 -1.42 -4.41
C LYS A 17 19.33 -0.25 -4.40
N GLY A 18 19.61 0.76 -3.57
CA GLY A 18 18.79 1.96 -3.44
C GLY A 18 17.71 1.89 -2.37
N LYS A 19 17.64 0.80 -1.58
CA LYS A 19 16.66 0.68 -0.49
C LYS A 19 16.85 1.73 0.60
N GLU A 20 18.07 2.11 0.94
CA GLU A 20 18.29 3.10 2.01
C GLU A 20 17.76 4.49 1.59
N GLU A 21 17.96 4.86 0.33
CA GLU A 21 17.40 6.07 -0.27
C GLU A 21 15.87 6.01 -0.37
N LEU A 22 15.31 4.82 -0.67
CA LEU A 22 13.86 4.60 -0.56
C LEU A 22 13.38 4.84 0.87
N LEU A 23 14.06 4.29 1.89
CA LEU A 23 13.67 4.47 3.28
C LEU A 23 13.67 5.95 3.68
N SER A 24 14.69 6.73 3.29
CA SER A 24 14.71 8.18 3.49
C SER A 24 13.51 8.86 2.80
N HIS A 25 13.17 8.46 1.57
CA HIS A 25 12.00 8.99 0.87
C HIS A 25 10.70 8.71 1.63
N LEU A 26 10.52 7.51 2.18
CA LEU A 26 9.33 7.15 2.96
C LEU A 26 9.16 8.03 4.20
N GLU A 27 10.26 8.35 4.90
CA GLU A 27 10.27 9.24 6.06
C GLU A 27 9.89 10.67 5.68
N GLU A 28 10.53 11.21 4.65
CA GLU A 28 10.30 12.58 4.18
C GLU A 28 8.88 12.80 3.62
N ASN A 29 8.27 11.74 3.06
CA ASN A 29 6.99 11.82 2.35
C ASN A 29 5.82 11.24 3.15
N GLN A 30 5.94 11.16 4.48
CA GLN A 30 4.85 10.82 5.39
C GLN A 30 4.25 9.42 5.17
N TYR A 31 5.02 8.48 4.61
CA TYR A 31 4.50 7.12 4.39
C TYR A 31 4.11 6.44 5.71
N PHE A 32 4.92 6.60 6.75
CA PHE A 32 4.72 5.96 8.05
C PHE A 32 3.50 6.49 8.82
N THR A 33 3.03 7.70 8.52
CA THR A 33 1.95 8.36 9.27
C THR A 33 0.67 8.55 8.45
N CYS A 34 0.72 8.39 7.12
CA CYS A 34 -0.43 8.68 6.27
C CYS A 34 -1.62 7.72 6.48
N PRO A 35 -2.88 8.21 6.35
CA PRO A 35 -4.06 7.37 6.37
C PRO A 35 -4.17 6.49 5.12
N SER A 36 -4.83 5.33 5.24
CA SER A 36 -5.13 4.49 4.06
C SER A 36 -6.43 4.89 3.36
N SER A 37 -7.35 5.56 4.06
CA SER A 37 -8.64 5.98 3.51
C SER A 37 -9.18 7.28 4.16
N SER A 38 -10.25 7.84 3.57
CA SER A 38 -10.87 9.08 4.04
C SER A 38 -11.85 8.89 5.21
N GLN A 39 -12.55 7.76 5.23
CA GLN A 39 -13.64 7.46 6.18
C GLN A 39 -13.84 5.96 6.46
N PHE A 40 -13.09 5.09 5.80
CA PHE A 40 -13.24 3.64 5.92
C PHE A 40 -12.11 3.07 6.79
N HIS A 41 -11.76 1.80 6.61
CA HIS A 41 -10.63 1.17 7.29
C HIS A 41 -9.36 2.00 7.11
N GLY A 42 -8.59 2.13 8.20
CA GLY A 42 -7.36 2.92 8.26
C GLY A 42 -7.50 4.43 7.99
N ALA A 43 -8.69 5.02 8.19
CA ALA A 43 -8.87 6.48 8.28
C ALA A 43 -8.33 7.04 9.62
N LYS A 44 -7.06 6.77 9.91
CA LYS A 44 -6.32 7.18 11.11
C LYS A 44 -4.83 7.36 10.76
N GLU A 45 -4.09 7.99 11.67
CA GLU A 45 -2.63 8.02 11.59
C GLU A 45 -2.05 6.60 11.56
N GLU A 46 -0.99 6.41 10.77
CA GLU A 46 -0.36 5.11 10.48
C GLU A 46 -1.28 4.08 9.78
N GLY A 47 -2.48 4.47 9.36
CA GLY A 47 -3.46 3.56 8.76
C GLY A 47 -2.96 2.87 7.49
N ASN A 48 -2.18 3.58 6.66
CA ASN A 48 -1.57 2.98 5.47
C ASN A 48 -0.47 1.97 5.81
N LEU A 49 0.35 2.29 6.81
CA LEU A 49 1.42 1.42 7.29
C LEU A 49 0.86 0.13 7.87
N GLU A 50 -0.16 0.23 8.73
CA GLU A 50 -0.85 -0.94 9.31
C GLU A 50 -1.43 -1.83 8.21
N HIS A 51 -2.08 -1.23 7.21
CA HIS A 51 -2.66 -1.95 6.09
C HIS A 51 -1.60 -2.70 5.28
N SER A 52 -0.55 -2.02 4.81
CA SER A 52 0.56 -2.64 4.07
C SER A 52 1.22 -3.79 4.85
N LEU A 53 1.35 -3.67 6.18
CA LEU A 53 1.88 -4.74 7.04
C LEU A 53 0.93 -5.95 7.09
N ASN A 54 -0.36 -5.73 7.29
CA ASN A 54 -1.36 -6.80 7.31
C ASN A 54 -1.38 -7.56 5.98
N VAL A 55 -1.37 -6.84 4.86
CA VAL A 55 -1.30 -7.43 3.51
C VAL A 55 -0.04 -8.28 3.37
N THR A 56 1.12 -7.72 3.69
CA THR A 56 2.41 -8.43 3.56
C THR A 56 2.44 -9.70 4.42
N GLU A 57 1.94 -9.64 5.66
CA GLU A 57 1.90 -10.79 6.55
C GLU A 57 0.94 -11.89 6.06
N VAL A 58 -0.20 -11.53 5.47
CA VAL A 58 -1.11 -12.50 4.84
C VAL A 58 -0.41 -13.16 3.66
N MET A 59 0.24 -12.37 2.79
CA MET A 59 0.97 -12.91 1.64
C MET A 59 2.07 -13.89 2.08
N LEU A 60 2.89 -13.51 3.05
CA LEU A 60 3.98 -14.35 3.57
C LEU A 60 3.48 -15.65 4.22
N LYS A 61 2.31 -15.63 4.86
CA LYS A 61 1.69 -16.83 5.44
C LYS A 61 1.13 -17.77 4.37
N LEU A 62 0.58 -17.23 3.28
CA LEU A 62 -0.09 -18.02 2.25
C LEU A 62 0.86 -18.55 1.18
N ALA A 63 1.85 -17.75 0.77
CA ALA A 63 2.73 -18.08 -0.35
C ALA A 63 3.37 -19.48 -0.25
N PRO A 64 3.89 -19.96 0.90
CA PRO A 64 4.47 -21.29 1.00
C PRO A 64 3.52 -22.44 0.66
N HIS A 65 2.20 -22.20 0.72
CA HIS A 65 1.17 -23.22 0.49
C HIS A 65 0.57 -23.18 -0.92
N ILE A 66 0.56 -22.02 -1.57
CA ILE A 66 -0.16 -21.83 -2.84
C ILE A 66 0.71 -21.34 -3.99
N ALA A 67 1.87 -20.76 -3.69
CA ALA A 67 2.83 -20.25 -4.67
C ALA A 67 4.26 -20.29 -4.09
N PRO A 68 4.77 -21.48 -3.69
CA PRO A 68 6.07 -21.62 -3.02
C PRO A 68 7.27 -21.20 -3.87
N GLU A 69 7.09 -21.07 -5.18
CA GLU A 69 8.09 -20.59 -6.14
C GLU A 69 8.28 -19.07 -6.12
N LEU A 70 7.34 -18.30 -5.55
CA LEU A 70 7.45 -16.85 -5.51
C LEU A 70 8.61 -16.42 -4.61
N PRO A 71 9.50 -15.52 -5.08
CA PRO A 71 10.54 -14.97 -4.23
C PRO A 71 9.95 -14.21 -3.03
N GLN A 72 10.41 -14.55 -1.82
CA GLN A 72 9.98 -13.87 -0.59
C GLN A 72 10.17 -12.35 -0.68
N GLU A 73 11.27 -11.92 -1.31
CA GLU A 73 11.56 -10.50 -1.50
C GLU A 73 10.51 -9.79 -2.37
N SER A 74 10.04 -10.42 -3.45
CA SER A 74 8.98 -9.87 -4.32
C SER A 74 7.63 -9.80 -3.59
N ILE A 75 7.36 -10.75 -2.69
CA ILE A 75 6.19 -10.71 -1.80
C ILE A 75 6.28 -9.51 -0.85
N ILE A 76 7.44 -9.30 -0.22
CA ILE A 76 7.65 -8.18 0.71
C ILE A 76 7.55 -6.83 -0.02
N ILE A 77 8.20 -6.68 -1.18
CA ILE A 77 8.14 -5.46 -1.99
C ILE A 77 6.70 -5.15 -2.38
N SER A 78 5.99 -6.14 -2.94
CA SER A 78 4.63 -5.96 -3.43
C SER A 78 3.67 -5.66 -2.28
N GLY A 79 3.73 -6.41 -1.19
CA GLY A 79 2.87 -6.22 -0.02
C GLY A 79 3.11 -4.87 0.67
N LEU A 80 4.39 -4.51 0.94
CA LEU A 80 4.69 -3.28 1.65
C LEU A 80 4.38 -2.04 0.82
N PHE A 81 4.54 -2.09 -0.50
CA PHE A 81 4.55 -0.88 -1.33
C PHE A 81 3.42 -0.78 -2.35
N HIS A 82 2.47 -1.72 -2.41
CA HIS A 82 1.33 -1.61 -3.32
C HIS A 82 0.60 -0.26 -3.18
N ASP A 83 0.47 0.22 -1.94
CA ASP A 83 -0.24 1.44 -1.56
C ASP A 83 0.67 2.63 -1.21
N LEU A 84 1.96 2.58 -1.58
CA LEU A 84 2.90 3.69 -1.34
C LEU A 84 2.39 5.02 -1.93
N GLY A 85 1.67 4.98 -3.04
CA GLY A 85 1.09 6.15 -3.68
C GLY A 85 0.00 6.88 -2.87
N LYS A 86 -0.39 6.40 -1.69
CA LYS A 86 -1.23 7.14 -0.74
C LYS A 86 -0.44 8.11 0.15
N ALA A 87 0.89 7.99 0.18
CA ALA A 87 1.77 8.93 0.86
C ALA A 87 1.81 10.30 0.15
N SER A 88 2.59 11.23 0.69
CA SER A 88 2.82 12.53 0.05
C SER A 88 3.49 12.37 -1.31
N TYR A 89 3.02 13.15 -2.29
CA TYR A 89 3.54 13.12 -3.64
C TYR A 89 3.68 14.53 -4.19
N PHE A 90 4.90 14.92 -4.59
CA PHE A 90 5.26 16.31 -4.90
C PHE A 90 4.87 17.30 -3.78
N GLY A 91 5.12 16.91 -2.52
CA GLY A 91 4.79 17.72 -1.35
C GLY A 91 3.29 17.81 -1.03
N LYS A 92 2.45 17.02 -1.71
CA LYS A 92 1.00 17.01 -1.51
C LYS A 92 0.54 15.67 -0.95
N PRO A 93 0.04 15.60 0.30
CA PRO A 93 -0.53 14.37 0.84
C PRO A 93 -1.78 13.96 0.07
N ASN A 94 -2.05 12.66 -0.02
CA ASN A 94 -3.27 12.15 -0.67
C ASN A 94 -4.53 12.51 0.11
N TYR A 95 -4.44 12.45 1.45
CA TYR A 95 -5.53 12.76 2.36
C TYR A 95 -5.14 13.91 3.28
N ILE A 96 -6.09 14.80 3.56
CA ILE A 96 -5.94 15.93 4.48
C ILE A 96 -7.05 15.87 5.55
N PRO A 97 -6.84 16.44 6.74
CA PRO A 97 -7.88 16.50 7.77
C PRO A 97 -9.14 17.21 7.27
N ASN A 98 -10.31 16.61 7.55
CA ASN A 98 -11.59 17.14 7.12
C ASN A 98 -12.28 17.88 8.29
N PHE A 99 -12.31 19.21 8.19
CA PHE A 99 -12.93 20.08 9.21
C PHE A 99 -14.37 20.43 8.84
N LEU A 100 -15.27 20.32 9.81
CA LEU A 100 -16.65 20.77 9.70
C LEU A 100 -16.72 22.30 9.66
N LYS A 101 -17.88 22.87 9.28
CA LYS A 101 -18.11 24.32 9.33
C LYS A 101 -17.89 24.93 10.73
N SER A 102 -18.01 24.11 11.78
CA SER A 102 -17.72 24.50 13.17
C SER A 102 -16.23 24.66 13.47
N GLY A 103 -15.34 24.18 12.60
CA GLY A 103 -13.89 24.11 12.85
C GLY A 103 -13.43 22.83 13.54
N GLU A 104 -14.35 21.94 13.94
CA GLU A 104 -14.02 20.64 14.53
C GLU A 104 -13.69 19.60 13.46
N LEU A 105 -12.79 18.66 13.77
CA LEU A 105 -12.52 17.51 12.91
C LEU A 105 -13.76 16.62 12.79
N SER A 106 -14.12 16.24 11.57
CA SER A 106 -15.26 15.37 11.33
C SER A 106 -15.02 13.97 11.89
N LYS A 107 -15.85 13.54 12.85
CA LYS A 107 -15.73 12.21 13.47
C LYS A 107 -16.09 11.07 12.50
N SER A 108 -17.08 11.28 11.63
CA SER A 108 -17.54 10.26 10.68
C SER A 108 -16.66 10.15 9.43
N LYS A 109 -15.94 11.22 9.09
CA LYS A 109 -15.04 11.30 7.94
C LYS A 109 -13.85 12.17 8.33
N PRO A 110 -12.88 11.64 9.09
CA PRO A 110 -11.78 12.43 9.64
C PRO A 110 -10.83 12.98 8.57
N TYR A 111 -10.81 12.38 7.38
CA TYR A 111 -9.99 12.86 6.28
C TYR A 111 -10.83 13.07 5.01
N GLU A 112 -10.31 13.89 4.10
CA GLU A 112 -10.81 14.01 2.73
C GLU A 112 -9.66 13.94 1.72
N THR A 113 -9.98 13.57 0.48
CA THR A 113 -8.99 13.59 -0.61
C THR A 113 -8.52 15.01 -0.85
N ASN A 114 -7.20 15.19 -0.90
CA ASN A 114 -6.59 16.48 -1.17
C ASN A 114 -6.86 16.93 -2.61
N LYS A 115 -7.68 17.98 -2.78
CA LYS A 115 -8.09 18.50 -4.09
C LYS A 115 -6.96 19.23 -4.83
N ASP A 116 -5.89 19.61 -4.13
CA ASP A 116 -4.71 20.22 -4.75
C ASP A 116 -3.77 19.18 -5.38
N ARG A 117 -3.95 17.90 -5.05
CA ARG A 117 -3.23 16.78 -5.64
C ARG A 117 -3.91 16.38 -6.95
N LEU A 118 -3.12 16.23 -8.02
CA LEU A 118 -3.63 15.68 -9.27
C LEU A 118 -4.16 14.26 -9.03
N PRO A 119 -5.28 13.86 -9.67
CA PRO A 119 -5.93 12.57 -9.45
C PRO A 119 -5.19 11.44 -10.18
N ILE A 120 -3.89 11.29 -9.93
CA ILE A 120 -3.08 10.20 -10.44
C ILE A 120 -3.38 8.97 -9.57
N PRO A 121 -3.76 7.81 -10.14
CA PRO A 121 -4.05 6.61 -9.37
C PRO A 121 -2.87 6.22 -8.48
N HIS A 122 -3.16 5.80 -7.23
CA HIS A 122 -2.11 5.55 -6.24
C HIS A 122 -1.17 4.41 -6.67
N GLN A 123 -1.67 3.37 -7.34
CA GLN A 123 -0.85 2.30 -7.91
C GLN A 123 0.21 2.80 -8.91
N ILE A 124 -0.13 3.82 -9.73
CA ILE A 124 0.80 4.44 -10.68
C ILE A 124 1.87 5.22 -9.91
N VAL A 125 1.45 5.94 -8.87
CA VAL A 125 2.37 6.69 -8.00
C VAL A 125 3.30 5.73 -7.25
N SER A 126 2.80 4.60 -6.74
CA SER A 126 3.60 3.56 -6.08
C SER A 126 4.74 3.07 -7.00
N VAL A 127 4.40 2.60 -8.20
CA VAL A 127 5.40 2.14 -9.18
C VAL A 127 6.39 3.25 -9.52
N HIS A 128 5.90 4.46 -9.81
CA HIS A 128 6.76 5.57 -10.18
C HIS A 128 7.73 5.99 -9.06
N ILE A 129 7.31 5.97 -7.80
CA ILE A 129 8.22 6.24 -6.67
C ILE A 129 9.24 5.10 -6.57
N LEU A 130 8.78 3.85 -6.52
CA LEU A 130 9.66 2.69 -6.33
C LEU A 130 10.75 2.62 -7.40
N SER A 131 10.39 2.79 -8.68
CA SER A 131 11.32 2.74 -9.80
C SER A 131 12.41 3.83 -9.80
N LYS A 132 12.30 4.85 -8.95
CA LYS A 132 13.39 5.85 -8.76
C LYS A 132 14.48 5.35 -7.83
N TYR A 133 14.16 4.40 -6.96
CA TYR A 133 15.05 3.97 -5.87
C TYR A 133 15.47 2.52 -6.03
N ILE A 134 14.54 1.61 -6.33
CA ILE A 134 14.82 0.19 -6.50
C ILE A 134 14.40 -0.28 -7.89
N ASN A 135 15.13 -1.26 -8.43
CA ASN A 135 14.71 -1.93 -9.65
C ASN A 135 13.59 -2.91 -9.33
N LEU A 136 12.40 -2.64 -9.85
CA LEU A 136 11.28 -3.57 -9.83
C LEU A 136 11.42 -4.59 -10.96
N THR A 137 11.02 -5.82 -10.70
CA THR A 137 10.79 -6.79 -11.78
C THR A 137 9.52 -6.43 -12.55
N GLU A 138 9.36 -7.00 -13.75
CA GLU A 138 8.12 -6.88 -14.51
C GLU A 138 6.91 -7.40 -13.71
N GLU A 139 7.09 -8.53 -13.01
CA GLU A 139 6.01 -9.14 -12.21
C GLU A 139 5.65 -8.30 -10.98
N GLU A 140 6.62 -7.73 -10.26
CA GLU A 140 6.38 -6.80 -9.14
C GLU A 140 5.64 -5.54 -9.64
N THR A 141 6.07 -5.00 -10.78
CA THR A 141 5.43 -3.84 -11.41
C THR A 141 3.98 -4.16 -11.77
N TYR A 142 3.74 -5.31 -12.41
CA TYR A 142 2.40 -5.76 -12.82
C TYR A 142 1.48 -5.99 -11.61
N ALA A 143 1.99 -6.67 -10.58
CA ALA A 143 1.23 -6.94 -9.36
C ALA A 143 0.83 -5.64 -8.64
N ILE A 144 1.77 -4.72 -8.43
CA ILE A 144 1.49 -3.43 -7.77
C ILE A 144 0.52 -2.59 -8.59
N LEU A 145 0.71 -2.53 -9.92
CA LEU A 145 -0.15 -1.75 -10.80
C LEU A 145 -1.60 -2.24 -10.78
N TYR A 146 -1.81 -3.55 -10.67
CA TYR A 146 -3.12 -4.17 -10.81
C TYR A 146 -3.69 -4.76 -9.51
N HIS A 147 -3.09 -4.46 -8.35
CA HIS A 147 -3.47 -5.07 -7.06
C HIS A 147 -4.94 -4.88 -6.67
N ASN A 148 -5.57 -3.76 -7.09
CA ASN A 148 -6.99 -3.51 -6.85
C ASN A 148 -7.90 -4.55 -7.56
N GLY A 149 -7.35 -5.30 -8.51
CA GLY A 149 -7.93 -6.49 -9.11
C GLY A 149 -9.14 -6.23 -10.00
N LEU A 150 -10.01 -7.24 -10.07
CA LEU A 150 -11.11 -7.31 -11.05
C LEU A 150 -12.27 -6.34 -10.78
N TYR A 151 -12.27 -5.65 -9.64
CA TYR A 151 -13.34 -4.72 -9.26
C TYR A 151 -13.14 -3.30 -9.79
N THR A 152 -12.01 -3.02 -10.45
CA THR A 152 -11.74 -1.73 -11.11
C THR A 152 -11.87 -1.87 -12.63
N SER A 153 -11.71 -0.74 -13.34
CA SER A 153 -11.59 -0.74 -14.80
C SER A 153 -10.47 -1.64 -15.32
N ASP A 154 -9.50 -1.97 -14.46
CA ASP A 154 -8.34 -2.76 -14.82
C ASP A 154 -8.66 -4.25 -14.98
N GLY A 155 -9.85 -4.69 -14.54
CA GLY A 155 -10.29 -6.08 -14.64
C GLY A 155 -10.27 -6.63 -16.08
N TYR A 156 -10.43 -5.77 -17.09
CA TYR A 156 -10.31 -6.17 -18.50
C TYR A 156 -8.87 -6.52 -18.91
N VAL A 157 -7.88 -5.85 -18.33
CA VAL A 157 -6.45 -6.13 -18.60
C VAL A 157 -6.02 -7.40 -17.88
N ILE A 158 -6.49 -7.57 -16.64
CA ILE A 158 -6.12 -8.69 -15.77
C ILE A 158 -6.71 -10.01 -16.27
N LYS A 159 -7.93 -10.00 -16.81
CA LYS A 159 -8.64 -11.22 -17.22
C LYS A 159 -7.85 -12.03 -18.25
N GLY A 160 -7.42 -13.23 -17.86
CA GLY A 160 -6.61 -14.13 -18.68
C GLY A 160 -5.11 -13.84 -18.65
N ASN A 161 -4.68 -12.84 -17.89
CA ASN A 161 -3.29 -12.43 -17.67
C ASN A 161 -2.97 -12.40 -16.17
N GLU A 162 -3.66 -13.20 -15.36
CA GLU A 162 -3.40 -13.31 -13.92
C GLU A 162 -2.03 -13.95 -13.67
N THR A 163 -1.25 -13.37 -12.75
CA THR A 163 0.00 -13.98 -12.25
C THR A 163 -0.16 -14.43 -10.81
N PRO A 164 0.62 -15.42 -10.33
CA PRO A 164 0.56 -15.84 -8.93
C PRO A 164 0.80 -14.69 -7.94
N LEU A 165 1.77 -13.81 -8.21
CA LEU A 165 2.05 -12.65 -7.35
C LEU A 165 0.89 -11.66 -7.31
N LEU A 166 0.28 -11.35 -8.46
CA LEU A 166 -0.89 -10.47 -8.54
C LEU A 166 -2.08 -11.06 -7.78
N MET A 167 -2.39 -12.34 -8.00
CA MET A 167 -3.53 -12.99 -7.34
C MET A 167 -3.33 -13.07 -5.83
N LEU A 168 -2.11 -13.39 -5.37
CA LEU A 168 -1.75 -13.43 -3.96
C LEU A 168 -1.89 -12.05 -3.31
N LEU A 169 -1.36 -11.00 -3.95
CA LEU A 169 -1.46 -9.63 -3.47
C LEU A 169 -2.91 -9.17 -3.40
N HIS A 170 -3.66 -9.34 -4.49
CA HIS A 170 -5.07 -8.94 -4.56
C HIS A 170 -5.93 -9.62 -3.50
N PHE A 171 -5.78 -10.94 -3.33
CA PHE A 171 -6.48 -11.67 -2.27
C PHE A 171 -6.11 -11.14 -0.88
N SER A 172 -4.81 -10.90 -0.64
CA SER A 172 -4.31 -10.48 0.66
C SER A 172 -4.74 -9.06 1.04
N ASP A 173 -4.76 -8.13 0.08
CA ASP A 173 -5.33 -6.79 0.22
C ASP A 173 -6.81 -6.83 0.64
N MET A 174 -7.58 -7.63 -0.10
CA MET A 174 -9.01 -7.82 0.18
C MET A 174 -9.26 -8.49 1.53
N TRP A 175 -8.42 -9.46 1.92
CA TRP A 175 -8.52 -10.13 3.20
C TRP A 175 -8.16 -9.21 4.36
N ALA A 176 -7.08 -8.44 4.22
CA ALA A 176 -6.67 -7.45 5.21
C ALA A 176 -7.77 -6.43 5.45
N SER A 177 -8.24 -5.77 4.39
CA SER A 177 -9.24 -4.71 4.48
C SER A 177 -10.63 -5.18 4.96
N ARG A 178 -11.06 -6.39 4.58
CA ARG A 178 -12.45 -6.85 4.85
C ARG A 178 -12.58 -7.78 6.05
N VAL A 179 -11.50 -8.42 6.47
CA VAL A 179 -11.52 -9.43 7.54
C VAL A 179 -10.68 -8.99 8.74
N ILE A 180 -9.43 -8.58 8.50
CA ILE A 180 -8.50 -8.24 9.60
C ILE A 180 -8.80 -6.86 10.17
N GLU A 181 -8.97 -5.87 9.29
CA GLU A 181 -9.13 -4.46 9.65
C GLU A 181 -10.58 -4.05 9.92
N ARG A 182 -11.50 -5.01 9.82
CA ARG A 182 -12.88 -4.77 10.15
C ARG A 182 -12.95 -4.42 11.63
N ALA A 183 -13.43 -3.21 11.94
CA ALA A 183 -13.73 -2.84 13.30
C ALA A 183 -14.68 -3.90 13.87
N VAL A 184 -14.31 -4.49 15.01
CA VAL A 184 -15.27 -5.23 15.83
C VAL A 184 -16.30 -4.19 16.22
N GLU A 185 -17.51 -4.30 15.67
CA GLU A 185 -18.66 -3.48 16.07
C GLU A 185 -18.95 -3.62 17.56
#